data_AF-A0A0F6A177-F1
#
_entry.id   AF-A0A0F6A177-F1
#
_cell.length_a   1.000
_cell.length_b   1.000
_cell.length_c   1.000
_cell.angle_alpha   90.00
_cell.angle_beta   90.00
_cell.angle_gamma   90.00
#
_symmetry.space_group_name_H-M   'P 1'
#
loop_
_entity.id
_entity.type
_entity.pdbx_description
1 polymer ?
#
loop_
_entity_poly.entity_id
_entity_poly.type
_entity_poly.pdbx_seq_one_letter_code
_entity_poly.pdbx_strand_id
1 'polypeptide(L)'
;MATSLSLLMMLSGLIASQASATEGFESLPGERSCLFRYGPVSADPYINVAYPDAAVKYWGAAFSIPKGAKMHLEGEFPYSRYMSLISYDEGGRPVQSLPDYAIKPLEGSDNPYRVGNSRDNEQRSYYVKVRDAKPSEDYTGALVRDGFESDVIHAPSYANGQQVLIYRIYAQDQNTGETAGSPLPTPVVTLADGKELRGQDACDALNAKQMLRANFSALGIPVAQYIELADQPDKPLGFPATNPAKWHIQLDRKSLLGIFTGDIDPNSRRSEGGFYPNLDNNYIRTVVNRKLGPVFVLRAKAPTTPKTFNGDKTMGTGDLRYWSVCSNKGFANTRVNDCLYDEHIPVDQNGYFTVVVSRESDRPRNAFPECGIGWIPMADDGDGVFDEDASIVQIRHMLAKPEFRQAIQNIYQDKDIPSVMGEYFPKTFYTTTSKFELFFPCSNN
;
A
#
# COMPACT_ATOMS: atom_id res chain seq x y z
N MET A 1 -72.10 -25.81 24.78
CA MET A 1 -71.26 -25.35 23.67
C MET A 1 -70.16 -26.37 23.47
N ALA A 2 -70.31 -27.27 22.51
CA ALA A 2 -69.31 -28.27 22.19
C ALA A 2 -69.40 -28.55 20.70
N THR A 3 -68.40 -28.13 19.95
CA THR A 3 -68.20 -28.53 18.56
C THR A 3 -66.86 -29.22 18.49
N SER A 4 -66.92 -30.50 18.17
CA SER A 4 -65.79 -31.41 18.06
C SER A 4 -65.32 -31.49 16.62
N LEU A 5 -64.01 -31.69 16.48
CA LEU A 5 -63.19 -31.96 15.29
C LEU A 5 -63.83 -32.91 14.25
N SER A 6 -63.52 -32.70 12.97
CA SER A 6 -62.79 -33.72 12.17
C SER A 6 -62.19 -33.17 10.86
N LEU A 7 -60.99 -33.69 10.60
CA LEU A 7 -59.95 -33.43 9.62
C LEU A 7 -60.35 -33.71 8.15
N LEU A 8 -59.84 -32.92 7.20
CA LEU A 8 -59.56 -33.41 5.84
C LEU A 8 -58.21 -32.85 5.34
N MET A 9 -57.25 -33.75 5.13
CA MET A 9 -55.96 -33.50 4.49
C MET A 9 -56.15 -33.16 3.02
N MET A 10 -55.49 -32.11 2.54
CA MET A 10 -55.16 -31.93 1.12
C MET A 10 -53.65 -31.77 0.98
N LEU A 11 -52.99 -32.82 0.47
CA LEU A 11 -51.63 -32.77 -0.05
C LEU A 11 -51.64 -31.88 -1.31
N SER A 12 -50.97 -30.74 -1.24
CA SER A 12 -50.58 -29.96 -2.42
C SER A 12 -49.07 -30.12 -2.60
N GLY A 13 -48.68 -30.86 -3.64
CA GLY A 13 -47.28 -31.03 -4.02
C GLY A 13 -46.73 -29.72 -4.58
N LEU A 14 -45.86 -29.06 -3.82
CA LEU A 14 -44.94 -28.08 -4.36
C LEU A 14 -43.71 -28.82 -4.88
N ILE A 15 -43.63 -28.96 -6.20
CA ILE A 15 -42.38 -29.27 -6.88
C ILE A 15 -41.51 -28.01 -6.74
N ALA A 16 -40.64 -27.99 -5.74
CA ALA A 16 -39.57 -27.01 -5.66
C ALA A 16 -38.59 -27.32 -6.80
N SER A 17 -38.61 -26.52 -7.85
CA SER A 17 -37.53 -26.48 -8.82
C SER A 17 -36.28 -25.99 -8.08
N GLN A 18 -35.42 -26.93 -7.68
CA GLN A 18 -34.07 -26.60 -7.24
C GLN A 18 -33.32 -26.06 -8.46
N ALA A 19 -33.28 -24.74 -8.59
CA ALA A 19 -32.25 -24.11 -9.40
C ALA A 19 -30.91 -24.44 -8.72
N SER A 20 -30.20 -25.41 -9.29
CA SER A 20 -28.84 -25.71 -8.91
C SER A 20 -27.99 -24.50 -9.29
N ALA A 21 -27.66 -23.66 -8.31
CA ALA A 21 -26.59 -22.69 -8.47
C ALA A 21 -25.30 -23.49 -8.62
N THR A 22 -24.83 -23.68 -9.85
CA THR A 22 -23.44 -24.04 -10.10
C THR A 22 -22.60 -22.85 -9.64
N GLU A 23 -22.05 -22.90 -8.43
CA GLU A 23 -21.02 -21.97 -7.99
C GLU A 23 -19.85 -22.10 -8.97
N GLY A 24 -19.76 -21.15 -9.91
CA GLY A 24 -18.63 -21.05 -10.82
C GLY A 24 -17.39 -20.72 -10.02
N PHE A 25 -16.29 -21.43 -10.28
CA PHE A 25 -14.99 -21.07 -9.71
C PHE A 25 -14.58 -19.67 -10.23
N GLU A 26 -14.60 -18.68 -9.35
CA GLU A 26 -14.07 -17.35 -9.64
C GLU A 26 -12.61 -17.27 -9.16
N SER A 27 -11.68 -17.12 -10.09
CA SER A 27 -10.27 -16.92 -9.75
C SER A 27 -10.06 -15.56 -9.11
N LEU A 28 -9.05 -15.45 -8.22
CA LEU A 28 -8.63 -14.15 -7.69
C LEU A 28 -8.38 -13.16 -8.85
N PRO A 29 -8.93 -11.93 -8.79
CA PRO A 29 -8.83 -11.00 -9.89
C PRO A 29 -7.39 -10.57 -10.14
N GLY A 30 -7.21 -10.05 -11.35
CA GLY A 30 -6.04 -9.32 -11.81
C GLY A 30 -4.93 -10.12 -12.49
N GLU A 31 -4.16 -9.39 -13.30
CA GLU A 31 -3.16 -9.95 -14.20
C GLU A 31 -1.97 -10.58 -13.45
N ARG A 32 -1.43 -11.69 -13.97
CA ARG A 32 -0.25 -12.38 -13.45
C ARG A 32 0.60 -12.88 -14.60
N SER A 33 1.91 -12.96 -14.39
CA SER A 33 2.84 -13.62 -15.33
C SER A 33 3.46 -14.87 -14.71
N CYS A 34 4.20 -15.66 -15.50
CA CYS A 34 4.85 -16.87 -14.99
C CYS A 34 5.91 -16.58 -13.90
N LEU A 35 6.46 -15.35 -13.88
CA LEU A 35 7.39 -14.88 -12.85
C LEU A 35 6.64 -14.16 -11.72
N PHE A 36 5.81 -13.17 -12.08
CA PHE A 36 5.06 -12.33 -11.16
C PHE A 36 3.69 -12.95 -10.84
N ARG A 37 3.73 -14.02 -10.05
CA ARG A 37 2.57 -14.87 -9.75
C ARG A 37 1.83 -14.51 -8.46
N TYR A 38 2.49 -13.82 -7.53
CA TYR A 38 1.90 -13.42 -6.25
C TYR A 38 1.29 -12.02 -6.40
N GLY A 39 -0.02 -11.88 -6.20
CA GLY A 39 -0.72 -10.61 -6.41
C GLY A 39 -1.73 -10.68 -7.57
N PRO A 40 -2.19 -9.55 -8.12
CA PRO A 40 -1.93 -8.23 -7.57
C PRO A 40 -2.44 -8.16 -6.13
N VAL A 41 -1.61 -7.63 -5.23
CA VAL A 41 -2.04 -7.18 -3.90
C VAL A 41 -2.55 -5.75 -4.06
N SER A 42 -3.64 -5.39 -3.40
CA SER A 42 -4.24 -4.04 -3.39
C SER A 42 -5.39 -3.99 -2.36
N ALA A 43 -6.21 -2.93 -2.38
CA ALA A 43 -7.53 -2.99 -1.77
C ALA A 43 -8.43 -4.05 -2.44
N ASP A 44 -9.60 -4.33 -1.88
CA ASP A 44 -10.57 -5.25 -2.49
C ASP A 44 -10.96 -4.78 -3.90
N PRO A 45 -11.25 -5.71 -4.85
CA PRO A 45 -11.42 -7.16 -4.68
C PRO A 45 -10.12 -7.97 -4.80
N TYR A 46 -8.95 -7.33 -4.79
CA TYR A 46 -7.67 -8.00 -4.93
C TYR A 46 -7.21 -8.66 -3.63
N ILE A 47 -6.02 -9.25 -3.63
CA ILE A 47 -5.42 -9.76 -2.40
C ILE A 47 -5.15 -8.56 -1.48
N ASN A 48 -5.92 -8.44 -0.41
CA ASN A 48 -5.84 -7.32 0.53
C ASN A 48 -5.16 -7.78 1.83
N VAL A 49 -3.86 -7.52 1.93
CA VAL A 49 -3.01 -7.89 3.07
C VAL A 49 -1.77 -7.00 3.15
N ALA A 50 -1.23 -6.79 4.35
CA ALA A 50 -0.03 -6.00 4.61
C ALA A 50 -0.15 -4.51 4.30
N TYR A 51 -1.30 -3.91 4.61
CA TYR A 51 -1.60 -2.47 4.47
C TYR A 51 -1.32 -1.93 3.07
N PRO A 52 -1.84 -2.57 2.00
CA PRO A 52 -1.61 -2.09 0.66
C PRO A 52 -2.23 -0.70 0.52
N ASP A 53 -1.64 0.14 -0.31
CA ASP A 53 -2.29 1.39 -0.70
C ASP A 53 -3.29 1.07 -1.84
N ALA A 54 -4.51 1.60 -1.75
CA ALA A 54 -5.59 1.30 -2.69
C ALA A 54 -5.30 1.82 -4.11
N ALA A 55 -4.44 2.83 -4.24
CA ALA A 55 -4.01 3.37 -5.54
C ALA A 55 -2.82 2.59 -6.14
N VAL A 56 -2.49 1.41 -5.60
CA VAL A 56 -1.28 0.67 -5.93
C VAL A 56 -1.56 -0.79 -6.21
N LYS A 57 -0.88 -1.33 -7.21
CA LYS A 57 -0.81 -2.77 -7.50
C LYS A 57 0.59 -3.29 -7.24
N TYR A 58 0.66 -4.43 -6.56
CA TYR A 58 1.92 -5.09 -6.20
C TYR A 58 1.94 -6.52 -6.73
N TRP A 59 3.02 -6.90 -7.41
CA TRP A 59 3.26 -8.27 -7.85
C TRP A 59 4.58 -8.81 -7.30
N GLY A 60 4.52 -9.94 -6.62
CA GLY A 60 5.67 -10.66 -6.11
C GLY A 60 6.11 -11.80 -7.03
N ALA A 61 7.42 -12.00 -7.07
CA ALA A 61 8.09 -13.13 -7.69
C ALA A 61 8.97 -13.83 -6.65
N ALA A 62 8.89 -15.17 -6.59
CA ALA A 62 9.79 -16.02 -5.83
C ALA A 62 10.46 -16.99 -6.82
N PHE A 63 11.78 -16.91 -6.94
CA PHE A 63 12.53 -17.61 -7.98
C PHE A 63 13.93 -18.01 -7.49
N SER A 64 14.66 -18.77 -8.29
CA SER A 64 16.03 -19.18 -8.03
C SER A 64 16.83 -19.12 -9.33
N ILE A 65 17.81 -18.23 -9.42
CA ILE A 65 18.70 -18.19 -10.59
C ILE A 65 19.60 -19.44 -10.57
N PRO A 66 19.59 -20.28 -11.62
CA PRO A 66 20.47 -21.46 -11.67
C PRO A 66 21.94 -21.08 -11.54
N LYS A 67 22.74 -21.95 -10.91
CA LYS A 67 24.18 -21.72 -10.75
C LYS A 67 24.84 -21.46 -12.11
N GLY A 68 25.55 -20.32 -12.22
CA GLY A 68 26.25 -19.91 -13.43
C GLY A 68 25.36 -19.27 -14.51
N ALA A 69 24.03 -19.26 -14.33
CA ALA A 69 23.13 -18.54 -15.21
C ALA A 69 23.08 -17.05 -14.88
N LYS A 70 22.59 -16.26 -15.84
CA LYS A 70 22.31 -14.83 -15.69
C LYS A 70 20.84 -14.59 -15.98
N MET A 71 20.22 -13.70 -15.21
CA MET A 71 18.83 -13.29 -15.40
C MET A 71 18.75 -11.79 -15.64
N HIS A 72 17.87 -11.40 -16.55
CA HIS A 72 17.42 -10.02 -16.68
C HIS A 72 15.91 -9.98 -16.92
N LEU A 73 15.34 -8.80 -16.70
CA LEU A 73 13.96 -8.46 -16.98
C LEU A 73 13.91 -7.49 -18.16
N GLU A 74 13.04 -7.78 -19.11
CA GLU A 74 12.63 -6.86 -20.17
C GLU A 74 11.23 -6.34 -19.85
N GLY A 75 11.00 -5.04 -20.01
CA GLY A 75 9.70 -4.42 -19.74
C GLY A 75 9.54 -3.07 -20.42
N GLU A 76 8.34 -2.52 -20.26
CA GLU A 76 7.98 -1.16 -20.68
C GLU A 76 7.58 -0.37 -19.45
N PHE A 77 7.96 0.91 -19.41
CA PHE A 77 7.53 1.81 -18.34
C PHE A 77 5.99 1.94 -18.38
N PRO A 78 5.24 1.67 -17.30
CA PRO A 78 3.79 1.86 -17.30
C PRO A 78 3.37 3.34 -17.35
N TYR A 79 2.14 3.61 -17.77
CA TYR A 79 1.47 4.91 -17.67
C TYR A 79 0.99 5.16 -16.24
N SER A 80 1.93 5.52 -15.37
CA SER A 80 1.66 5.77 -13.95
C SER A 80 2.50 6.93 -13.41
N ARG A 81 2.30 7.28 -12.14
CA ARG A 81 3.16 8.26 -11.46
C ARG A 81 4.44 7.66 -10.93
N TYR A 82 4.37 6.43 -10.46
CA TYR A 82 5.53 5.74 -9.92
C TYR A 82 5.50 4.25 -10.20
N MET A 83 6.68 3.68 -10.43
CA MET A 83 6.90 2.24 -10.41
C MET A 83 8.23 1.87 -9.77
N SER A 84 8.35 0.65 -9.25
CA SER A 84 9.63 0.15 -8.76
C SER A 84 9.76 -1.37 -8.80
N LEU A 85 11.02 -1.79 -8.81
CA LEU A 85 11.45 -3.15 -8.49
C LEU A 85 12.19 -3.11 -7.15
N ILE A 86 11.79 -3.95 -6.19
CA ILE A 86 12.47 -4.04 -4.89
C ILE A 86 12.74 -5.49 -4.54
N SER A 87 13.95 -5.78 -4.12
CA SER A 87 14.38 -7.09 -3.66
C SER A 87 14.35 -7.21 -2.14
N TYR A 88 14.22 -8.43 -1.63
CA TYR A 88 14.05 -8.71 -0.20
C TYR A 88 14.88 -9.89 0.28
N ASP A 89 15.23 -9.88 1.57
CA ASP A 89 15.84 -11.02 2.25
C ASP A 89 14.80 -11.98 2.84
N GLU A 90 15.25 -13.06 3.48
CA GLU A 90 14.41 -14.09 4.11
C GLU A 90 13.43 -13.54 5.16
N GLY A 91 13.83 -12.47 5.87
CA GLY A 91 13.00 -11.80 6.86
C GLY A 91 11.95 -10.88 6.26
N GLY A 92 11.92 -10.73 4.93
CA GLY A 92 11.08 -9.79 4.23
C GLY A 92 11.55 -8.34 4.35
N ARG A 93 12.81 -8.12 4.74
CA ARG A 93 13.42 -6.79 4.81
C ARG A 93 13.94 -6.41 3.44
N PRO A 94 13.74 -5.16 3.02
CA PRO A 94 14.18 -4.73 1.71
C PRO A 94 15.71 -4.69 1.61
N VAL A 95 16.23 -5.15 0.47
CA VAL A 95 17.66 -5.17 0.18
C VAL A 95 18.05 -4.02 -0.72
N GLN A 96 17.35 -3.83 -1.83
CA GLN A 96 17.57 -2.71 -2.76
C GLN A 96 16.24 -2.30 -3.39
N SER A 97 16.03 -0.98 -3.53
CA SER A 97 15.03 -0.42 -4.42
C SER A 97 15.68 0.08 -5.71
N LEU A 98 15.05 -0.24 -6.83
CA LEU A 98 15.30 0.37 -8.12
C LEU A 98 14.02 1.12 -8.55
N PRO A 99 13.90 2.42 -8.19
CA PRO A 99 12.75 3.24 -8.55
C PRO A 99 12.81 3.67 -10.02
N ASP A 100 11.64 3.96 -10.59
CA ASP A 100 11.46 4.27 -12.00
C ASP A 100 12.46 5.25 -12.63
N TYR A 101 12.68 6.42 -12.02
CA TYR A 101 13.52 7.49 -12.55
C TYR A 101 14.99 7.06 -12.68
N ALA A 102 15.40 6.09 -11.86
CA ALA A 102 16.74 5.52 -11.84
C ALA A 102 16.92 4.35 -12.82
N ILE A 103 15.84 3.78 -13.35
CA ILE A 103 15.96 2.72 -14.34
C ILE A 103 16.50 3.33 -15.63
N LYS A 104 17.60 2.77 -16.12
CA LYS A 104 18.15 3.15 -17.41
C LYS A 104 17.23 2.64 -18.53
N PRO A 105 16.72 3.50 -19.43
CA PRO A 105 15.94 3.05 -20.58
C PRO A 105 16.82 2.26 -21.56
N LEU A 106 16.17 1.44 -22.39
CA LEU A 106 16.85 0.79 -23.52
C LEU A 106 17.34 1.85 -24.51
N GLU A 107 18.38 1.54 -25.29
CA GLU A 107 18.83 2.41 -26.37
C GLU A 107 17.67 2.70 -27.34
N GLY A 108 17.45 3.98 -27.66
CA GLY A 108 16.33 4.44 -28.48
C GLY A 108 15.01 4.64 -27.72
N SER A 109 14.94 4.31 -26.43
CA SER A 109 13.80 4.61 -25.54
C SER A 109 14.10 5.74 -24.56
N ASP A 110 13.05 6.39 -24.08
CA ASP A 110 13.10 7.39 -23.01
C ASP A 110 12.54 6.83 -21.70
N ASN A 111 13.02 7.37 -20.58
CA ASN A 111 12.43 7.13 -19.27
C ASN A 111 11.38 8.23 -18.96
N PRO A 112 10.07 7.91 -18.95
CA PRO A 112 9.00 8.89 -18.77
C PRO A 112 8.87 9.39 -17.33
N TYR A 113 9.60 8.81 -16.38
CA TYR A 113 9.51 9.15 -14.95
C TYR A 113 10.53 10.19 -14.48
N ARG A 114 11.37 10.69 -15.40
CA ARG A 114 12.29 11.79 -15.13
C ARG A 114 11.58 13.12 -15.36
N VAL A 115 11.77 14.05 -14.45
CA VAL A 115 11.13 15.38 -14.51
C VAL A 115 11.41 16.04 -15.86
N GLY A 116 10.37 16.52 -16.53
CA GLY A 116 10.45 17.17 -17.83
C GLY A 116 10.38 16.22 -19.03
N ASN A 117 10.49 14.91 -18.85
CA ASN A 117 10.34 13.95 -19.95
C ASN A 117 8.87 13.78 -20.34
N SER A 118 8.64 13.41 -21.60
CA SER A 118 7.31 13.02 -22.09
C SER A 118 6.86 11.71 -21.42
N ARG A 119 5.61 11.69 -20.98
CA ARG A 119 4.95 10.52 -20.38
C ARG A 119 4.20 9.67 -21.40
N ASP A 120 3.92 10.24 -22.56
CA ASP A 120 3.19 9.62 -23.67
C ASP A 120 4.11 9.07 -24.78
N ASN A 121 5.44 9.10 -24.61
CA ASN A 121 6.37 8.47 -25.56
C ASN A 121 6.16 6.95 -25.60
N GLU A 122 5.95 6.41 -26.81
CA GLU A 122 5.81 4.97 -27.07
C GLU A 122 7.15 4.22 -26.97
N GLN A 123 8.28 4.88 -27.24
CA GLN A 123 9.61 4.29 -27.07
C GLN A 123 10.03 4.37 -25.60
N ARG A 124 9.60 3.38 -24.81
CA ARG A 124 9.69 3.39 -23.34
C ARG A 124 10.12 2.06 -22.74
N SER A 125 10.87 1.27 -23.50
CA SER A 125 11.36 -0.02 -23.05
C SER A 125 12.55 0.13 -22.11
N TYR A 126 12.71 -0.82 -21.20
CA TYR A 126 13.86 -0.92 -20.30
C TYR A 126 14.33 -2.36 -20.13
N TYR A 127 15.53 -2.46 -19.59
CA TYR A 127 16.21 -3.72 -19.32
C TYR A 127 16.86 -3.66 -17.92
N VAL A 128 16.60 -4.65 -17.07
CA VAL A 128 17.17 -4.72 -15.71
C VAL A 128 17.78 -6.09 -15.43
N LYS A 129 19.09 -6.13 -15.18
CA LYS A 129 19.84 -7.31 -14.71
C LYS A 129 19.47 -7.62 -13.27
N VAL A 130 19.11 -8.86 -12.98
CA VAL A 130 18.90 -9.34 -11.61
C VAL A 130 20.16 -10.06 -11.15
N ARG A 131 20.85 -9.50 -10.16
CA ARG A 131 22.11 -10.04 -9.64
C ARG A 131 21.91 -10.75 -8.31
N ASP A 132 22.33 -12.01 -8.24
CA ASP A 132 22.47 -12.73 -6.97
C ASP A 132 23.73 -12.25 -6.22
N ALA A 133 23.63 -11.08 -5.61
CA ALA A 133 24.65 -10.49 -4.77
C ALA A 133 24.01 -9.45 -3.85
N LYS A 134 24.71 -9.05 -2.79
CA LYS A 134 24.31 -7.90 -1.97
C LYS A 134 24.75 -6.59 -2.67
N PRO A 135 23.96 -5.51 -2.60
CA PRO A 135 24.41 -4.20 -3.05
C PRO A 135 25.56 -3.69 -2.16
N SER A 136 26.45 -2.88 -2.72
CA SER A 136 27.55 -2.24 -1.97
C SER A 136 27.14 -0.96 -1.24
N GLU A 137 26.00 -0.38 -1.62
CA GLU A 137 25.47 0.87 -1.06
C GLU A 137 24.22 0.62 -0.22
N ASP A 138 23.92 1.56 0.68
CA ASP A 138 22.68 1.59 1.46
C ASP A 138 21.57 2.30 0.67
N TYR A 139 20.39 1.71 0.61
CA TYR A 139 19.20 2.18 -0.11
C TYR A 139 18.05 2.65 0.80
N THR A 140 18.28 2.78 2.11
CA THR A 140 17.21 2.99 3.11
C THR A 140 16.72 4.43 3.29
N GLY A 141 17.26 5.40 2.55
CA GLY A 141 16.99 6.84 2.78
C GLY A 141 15.65 7.37 2.29
N ALA A 142 14.96 6.70 1.35
CA ALA A 142 13.71 7.17 0.72
C ALA A 142 13.78 8.59 0.11
N LEU A 143 14.98 9.04 -0.27
CA LEU A 143 15.24 10.33 -0.92
C LEU A 143 15.50 10.13 -2.42
N VAL A 144 15.13 11.12 -3.22
CA VAL A 144 15.49 11.16 -4.65
C VAL A 144 17.01 11.22 -4.80
N ARG A 145 17.55 10.42 -5.72
CA ARG A 145 18.98 10.40 -6.09
C ARG A 145 19.15 10.98 -7.49
N ASP A 146 19.28 12.30 -7.57
CA ASP A 146 19.37 12.98 -8.86
C ASP A 146 20.56 12.49 -9.70
N GLY A 147 20.29 12.20 -10.97
CA GLY A 147 21.29 11.72 -11.94
C GLY A 147 21.76 10.28 -11.75
N PHE A 148 21.26 9.55 -10.75
CA PHE A 148 21.56 8.12 -10.58
C PHE A 148 20.80 7.30 -11.62
N GLU A 149 21.53 6.44 -12.34
CA GLU A 149 20.95 5.48 -13.28
C GLU A 149 21.55 4.08 -13.06
N SER A 150 20.71 3.05 -13.19
CA SER A 150 21.12 1.66 -13.10
C SER A 150 20.27 0.76 -14.00
N ASP A 151 20.93 -0.23 -14.59
CA ASP A 151 20.31 -1.38 -15.26
C ASP A 151 20.44 -2.65 -14.40
N VAL A 152 20.66 -2.51 -13.09
CA VAL A 152 20.94 -3.61 -12.16
C VAL A 152 20.10 -3.47 -10.89
N ILE A 153 19.48 -4.58 -10.50
CA ILE A 153 18.95 -4.80 -9.15
C ILE A 153 19.62 -6.02 -8.49
N HIS A 154 20.03 -5.86 -7.25
CA HIS A 154 20.64 -6.89 -6.41
C HIS A 154 19.55 -7.61 -5.64
N ALA A 155 19.39 -8.91 -5.88
CA ALA A 155 18.46 -9.78 -5.18
C ALA A 155 19.24 -10.96 -4.62
N PRO A 156 19.89 -10.84 -3.44
CA PRO A 156 20.69 -11.91 -2.88
C PRO A 156 19.82 -13.11 -2.57
N SER A 157 20.30 -14.29 -2.93
CA SER A 157 19.64 -15.54 -2.61
C SER A 157 19.74 -15.85 -1.12
N TYR A 158 18.70 -16.48 -0.61
CA TYR A 158 18.60 -16.94 0.77
C TYR A 158 18.04 -18.36 0.83
N ALA A 159 18.17 -19.02 1.99
CA ALA A 159 17.82 -20.42 2.18
C ALA A 159 18.35 -21.31 1.01
N ASN A 160 17.48 -22.09 0.37
CA ASN A 160 17.84 -22.99 -0.74
C ASN A 160 18.02 -22.27 -2.08
N GLY A 161 18.60 -21.07 -2.08
CA GLY A 161 18.79 -20.26 -3.29
C GLY A 161 17.55 -19.51 -3.76
N GLN A 162 16.56 -19.27 -2.88
CA GLN A 162 15.37 -18.49 -3.22
C GLN A 162 15.72 -17.00 -3.21
N GLN A 163 15.15 -16.26 -4.15
CA GLN A 163 15.24 -14.81 -4.29
C GLN A 163 13.82 -14.26 -4.41
N VAL A 164 13.62 -13.05 -3.91
CA VAL A 164 12.32 -12.37 -3.96
C VAL A 164 12.46 -11.00 -4.60
N LEU A 165 11.53 -10.71 -5.50
CA LEU A 165 11.38 -9.42 -6.14
C LEU A 165 9.90 -9.00 -6.12
N ILE A 166 9.64 -7.73 -5.84
CA ILE A 166 8.30 -7.16 -5.93
C ILE A 166 8.31 -6.00 -6.92
N TYR A 167 7.42 -6.07 -7.90
CA TYR A 167 7.10 -5.01 -8.84
C TYR A 167 5.89 -4.23 -8.35
N ARG A 168 5.93 -2.90 -8.44
CA ARG A 168 4.88 -2.01 -7.95
C ARG A 168 4.52 -0.95 -8.98
N ILE A 169 3.24 -0.64 -9.09
CA ILE A 169 2.72 0.48 -9.89
C ILE A 169 1.81 1.32 -8.99
N TYR A 170 2.11 2.60 -8.85
CA TYR A 170 1.35 3.57 -8.05
C TYR A 170 0.68 4.61 -8.95
N ALA A 171 -0.56 4.96 -8.62
CA ALA A 171 -1.33 6.02 -9.29
C ALA A 171 -1.25 5.88 -10.81
N GLN A 172 -1.85 4.80 -11.32
CA GLN A 172 -2.01 4.58 -12.75
C GLN A 172 -2.82 5.72 -13.37
N ASP A 173 -2.52 6.03 -14.63
CA ASP A 173 -3.30 6.97 -15.40
C ASP A 173 -4.72 6.42 -15.60
N GLN A 174 -5.70 7.30 -15.67
CA GLN A 174 -7.08 6.91 -15.82
C GLN A 174 -7.28 6.05 -17.09
N ASN A 175 -8.07 5.00 -16.97
CA ASN A 175 -8.43 4.10 -18.08
C ASN A 175 -7.28 3.26 -18.69
N THR A 176 -6.16 3.09 -17.98
CA THR A 176 -5.02 2.28 -18.45
C THR A 176 -5.02 0.82 -17.97
N GLY A 177 -6.03 0.40 -17.20
CA GLY A 177 -6.11 -0.95 -16.64
C GLY A 177 -5.11 -1.17 -15.50
N GLU A 178 -5.12 -2.37 -14.92
CA GLU A 178 -4.38 -2.68 -13.69
C GLU A 178 -2.86 -2.59 -13.82
N THR A 179 -2.33 -2.93 -15.00
CA THR A 179 -0.91 -2.89 -15.34
C THR A 179 -0.52 -1.54 -15.96
N ALA A 180 -1.43 -0.56 -15.90
CA ALA A 180 -1.21 0.80 -16.36
C ALA A 180 -0.72 0.88 -17.81
N GLY A 181 -1.36 0.12 -18.71
CA GLY A 181 -1.13 0.17 -20.14
C GLY A 181 0.16 -0.50 -20.63
N SER A 182 0.88 -1.24 -19.77
CA SER A 182 2.10 -1.96 -20.14
C SER A 182 2.09 -3.38 -19.57
N PRO A 183 2.61 -4.40 -20.28
CA PRO A 183 2.68 -5.76 -19.77
C PRO A 183 3.62 -5.86 -18.56
N LEU A 184 3.38 -6.85 -17.69
CA LEU A 184 4.32 -7.15 -16.60
C LEU A 184 5.71 -7.53 -17.14
N PRO A 185 6.82 -7.14 -16.49
CA PRO A 185 8.16 -7.43 -17.00
C PRO A 185 8.41 -8.94 -17.11
N THR A 186 9.08 -9.34 -18.18
CA THR A 186 9.32 -10.77 -18.49
C THR A 186 10.76 -11.19 -18.23
N PRO A 187 11.00 -12.40 -17.68
CA PRO A 187 12.34 -12.90 -17.47
C PRO A 187 12.97 -13.43 -18.76
N VAL A 188 14.27 -13.18 -18.88
CA VAL A 188 15.16 -13.85 -19.83
C VAL A 188 16.32 -14.44 -19.05
N VAL A 189 16.64 -15.70 -19.32
CA VAL A 189 17.69 -16.44 -18.63
C VAL A 189 18.74 -16.91 -19.63
N THR A 190 19.98 -16.50 -19.44
CA THR A 190 21.13 -17.09 -20.14
C THR A 190 21.75 -18.14 -19.25
N LEU A 191 21.65 -19.42 -19.64
CA LEU A 191 22.26 -20.54 -18.92
C LEU A 191 23.80 -20.47 -18.96
N ALA A 192 24.45 -21.29 -18.12
CA ALA A 192 25.91 -21.34 -18.02
C ALA A 192 26.62 -21.74 -19.34
N ASP A 193 25.94 -22.47 -20.22
CA ASP A 193 26.42 -22.86 -21.55
C ASP A 193 26.17 -21.78 -22.63
N GLY A 194 25.56 -20.65 -22.25
CA GLY A 194 25.22 -19.54 -23.14
C GLY A 194 23.84 -19.64 -23.80
N LYS A 195 23.08 -20.73 -23.58
CA LYS A 195 21.71 -20.84 -24.13
C LYS A 195 20.79 -19.81 -23.48
N GLU A 196 20.10 -19.03 -24.31
CA GLU A 196 19.06 -18.11 -23.86
C GLU A 196 17.69 -18.80 -23.80
N LEU A 197 16.97 -18.58 -22.70
CA LEU A 197 15.61 -19.05 -22.46
C LEU A 197 14.69 -17.84 -22.24
N ARG A 198 13.46 -17.93 -22.75
CA ARG A 198 12.42 -16.90 -22.67
C ARG A 198 11.07 -17.55 -22.34
N GLY A 199 10.10 -16.73 -21.91
CA GLY A 199 8.74 -17.20 -21.62
C GLY A 199 8.70 -18.30 -20.56
N GLN A 200 7.92 -19.36 -20.81
CA GLN A 200 7.75 -20.44 -19.83
C GLN A 200 9.06 -21.19 -19.55
N ASP A 201 9.92 -21.39 -20.55
CA ASP A 201 11.22 -22.05 -20.38
C ASP A 201 12.13 -21.29 -19.40
N ALA A 202 12.12 -19.95 -19.46
CA ALA A 202 12.84 -19.11 -18.51
C ALA A 202 12.26 -19.27 -17.09
N CYS A 203 10.93 -19.23 -16.96
CA CYS A 203 10.26 -19.38 -15.66
C CYS A 203 10.44 -20.76 -15.04
N ASP A 204 10.47 -21.83 -15.85
CA ASP A 204 10.74 -23.19 -15.39
C ASP A 204 12.20 -23.34 -14.96
N ALA A 205 13.15 -22.78 -15.72
CA ALA A 205 14.57 -22.74 -15.32
C ALA A 205 14.80 -21.96 -14.01
N LEU A 206 14.04 -20.89 -13.78
CA LEU A 206 14.05 -20.10 -12.55
C LEU A 206 13.33 -20.75 -11.38
N ASN A 207 12.68 -21.90 -11.58
CA ASN A 207 11.78 -22.51 -10.60
C ASN A 207 10.76 -21.49 -10.05
N ALA A 208 10.18 -20.64 -10.91
CA ALA A 208 9.30 -19.54 -10.50
C ALA A 208 7.97 -20.00 -9.88
N LYS A 209 7.62 -21.29 -10.05
CA LYS A 209 6.46 -21.93 -9.41
C LYS A 209 6.72 -22.36 -7.97
N GLN A 210 7.91 -22.14 -7.43
CA GLN A 210 8.21 -22.45 -6.03
C GLN A 210 7.32 -21.64 -5.07
N MET A 211 7.04 -22.24 -3.91
CA MET A 211 6.35 -21.55 -2.83
C MET A 211 7.27 -20.50 -2.21
N LEU A 212 6.71 -19.32 -1.96
CA LEU A 212 7.38 -18.27 -1.23
C LEU A 212 7.75 -18.78 0.18
N ARG A 213 9.02 -18.70 0.52
CA ARG A 213 9.54 -18.96 1.86
C ARG A 213 9.72 -17.61 2.54
N ALA A 214 8.68 -17.21 3.25
CA ALA A 214 8.68 -15.99 4.04
C ALA A 214 8.24 -16.31 5.47
N ASN A 215 8.73 -15.52 6.42
CA ASN A 215 8.24 -15.61 7.79
C ASN A 215 6.85 -14.99 7.88
N PHE A 216 5.80 -15.82 8.02
CA PHE A 216 4.41 -15.35 8.11
C PHE A 216 4.15 -14.41 9.30
N SER A 217 4.94 -14.49 10.39
CA SER A 217 4.83 -13.52 11.49
C SER A 217 5.20 -12.08 11.09
N ALA A 218 5.81 -11.89 9.91
CA ALA A 218 6.06 -10.56 9.38
C ALA A 218 4.79 -9.92 8.78
N LEU A 219 3.78 -10.70 8.35
CA LEU A 219 2.55 -10.18 7.74
C LEU A 219 1.69 -9.35 8.71
N GLY A 220 1.70 -9.68 9.99
CA GLY A 220 0.87 -9.04 11.01
C GLY A 220 1.29 -9.50 12.41
N ILE A 221 0.76 -8.85 13.45
CA ILE A 221 0.92 -9.35 14.82
C ILE A 221 0.09 -10.64 14.96
N PRO A 222 0.60 -11.72 15.57
CA PRO A 222 -0.24 -12.88 15.90
C PRO A 222 -1.50 -12.46 16.64
N VAL A 223 -2.66 -13.02 16.28
CA VAL A 223 -3.97 -12.61 16.80
C VAL A 223 -4.02 -12.59 18.34
N ALA A 224 -3.56 -13.66 19.00
CA ALA A 224 -3.54 -13.74 20.46
C ALA A 224 -2.71 -12.62 21.10
N GLN A 225 -1.52 -12.36 20.56
CA GLN A 225 -0.67 -11.26 21.03
C GLN A 225 -1.31 -9.89 20.78
N TYR A 226 -1.99 -9.70 19.65
CA TYR A 226 -2.68 -8.44 19.36
C TYR A 226 -3.82 -8.18 20.35
N ILE A 227 -4.62 -9.19 20.68
CA ILE A 227 -5.68 -9.10 21.69
C ILE A 227 -5.09 -8.73 23.05
N GLU A 228 -4.04 -9.42 23.51
CA GLU A 228 -3.36 -9.11 24.78
C GLU A 228 -2.83 -7.67 24.85
N LEU A 229 -2.35 -7.13 23.72
CA LEU A 229 -1.86 -5.76 23.64
C LEU A 229 -2.98 -4.72 23.63
N ALA A 230 -4.09 -5.01 22.95
CA ALA A 230 -5.19 -4.07 22.77
C ALA A 230 -6.19 -4.09 23.94
N ASP A 231 -6.42 -5.25 24.57
CA ASP A 231 -7.39 -5.46 25.66
C ASP A 231 -6.72 -5.45 27.05
N GLN A 232 -5.88 -4.44 27.29
CA GLN A 232 -5.19 -4.30 28.58
C GLN A 232 -6.13 -3.76 29.67
N PRO A 233 -6.15 -4.35 30.89
CA PRO A 233 -6.91 -3.81 32.01
C PRO A 233 -6.38 -2.42 32.39
N ASP A 234 -7.26 -1.60 32.98
CA ASP A 234 -6.95 -0.25 33.49
C ASP A 234 -6.52 0.79 32.43
N LYS A 235 -6.70 0.49 31.13
CA LYS A 235 -6.52 1.46 30.05
C LYS A 235 -7.77 2.30 29.80
N PRO A 236 -7.62 3.55 29.30
CA PRO A 236 -8.76 4.40 28.97
C PRO A 236 -9.61 3.81 27.85
N LEU A 237 -10.86 4.27 27.76
CA LEU A 237 -11.78 3.90 26.70
C LEU A 237 -11.17 4.17 25.31
N GLY A 238 -11.21 3.16 24.43
CA GLY A 238 -10.69 3.26 23.06
C GLY A 238 -9.16 3.15 22.94
N PHE A 239 -8.47 2.76 24.01
CA PHE A 239 -7.02 2.53 24.01
C PHE A 239 -6.56 1.66 22.82
N PRO A 240 -5.42 1.97 22.18
CA PRO A 240 -4.48 3.08 22.46
C PRO A 240 -4.82 4.40 21.77
N ALA A 241 -6.02 4.56 21.20
CA ALA A 241 -6.42 5.82 20.57
C ALA A 241 -6.48 6.96 21.59
N THR A 242 -6.12 8.17 21.15
CA THR A 242 -6.18 9.39 21.98
C THR A 242 -6.87 10.52 21.23
N ASN A 243 -7.30 11.56 21.94
CA ASN A 243 -7.87 12.79 21.35
C ASN A 243 -7.19 14.05 21.95
N PRO A 244 -6.42 14.84 21.18
CA PRO A 244 -6.01 14.60 19.79
C PRO A 244 -5.23 13.29 19.60
N ALA A 245 -5.17 12.80 18.37
CA ALA A 245 -4.53 11.52 18.09
C ALA A 245 -3.01 11.60 18.22
N LYS A 246 -2.43 10.61 18.91
CA LYS A 246 -0.98 10.41 18.94
C LYS A 246 -0.55 9.69 17.66
N TRP A 247 0.44 10.28 16.98
CA TRP A 247 1.02 9.73 15.76
C TRP A 247 2.36 9.05 16.04
N HIS A 248 2.63 8.00 15.28
CA HIS A 248 3.78 7.13 15.44
C HIS A 248 4.49 6.92 14.11
N ILE A 249 5.81 7.05 14.08
CA ILE A 249 6.61 6.73 12.89
C ILE A 249 6.72 5.21 12.69
N GLN A 250 6.70 4.74 11.45
CA GLN A 250 6.97 3.34 11.14
C GLN A 250 8.46 3.03 11.23
N LEU A 251 8.86 2.36 12.30
CA LEU A 251 10.20 1.83 12.52
C LEU A 251 10.19 0.31 12.36
N ASP A 252 10.62 -0.42 13.39
CA ASP A 252 10.67 -1.87 13.45
C ASP A 252 9.43 -2.49 14.13
N ARG A 253 9.44 -3.82 14.27
CA ARG A 253 8.35 -4.55 14.93
C ARG A 253 8.20 -4.14 16.40
N LYS A 254 9.31 -3.91 17.11
CA LYS A 254 9.28 -3.52 18.53
C LYS A 254 8.54 -2.19 18.71
N SER A 255 8.87 -1.20 17.89
CA SER A 255 8.24 0.13 17.90
C SER A 255 6.75 0.07 17.54
N LEU A 256 6.35 -0.84 16.64
CA LEU A 256 4.93 -1.09 16.34
C LEU A 256 4.16 -1.58 17.58
N LEU A 257 4.73 -2.53 18.34
CA LEU A 257 4.15 -2.99 19.61
C LEU A 257 4.19 -1.89 20.68
N GLY A 258 5.19 -1.01 20.60
CA GLY A 258 5.37 0.20 21.42
C GLY A 258 4.18 1.16 21.41
N ILE A 259 3.31 1.10 20.39
CA ILE A 259 2.05 1.85 20.37
C ILE A 259 1.14 1.46 21.55
N PHE A 260 1.17 0.19 21.96
CA PHE A 260 0.38 -0.36 23.07
C PHE A 260 1.18 -0.46 24.37
N THR A 261 2.50 -0.69 24.31
CA THR A 261 3.31 -0.90 25.51
C THR A 261 3.99 0.37 26.02
N GLY A 262 4.17 1.37 25.15
CA GLY A 262 4.99 2.55 25.41
C GLY A 262 6.50 2.33 25.21
N ASP A 263 6.95 1.10 24.93
CA ASP A 263 8.35 0.76 24.68
C ASP A 263 8.68 0.93 23.19
N ILE A 264 9.24 2.09 22.84
CA ILE A 264 9.67 2.44 21.48
C ILE A 264 11.18 2.56 21.48
N ASP A 265 11.85 1.84 20.57
CA ASP A 265 13.29 1.98 20.40
C ASP A 265 13.58 3.15 19.42
N PRO A 266 14.15 4.27 19.92
CA PRO A 266 14.42 5.45 19.10
C PRO A 266 15.57 5.25 18.10
N ASN A 267 16.33 4.16 18.20
CA ASN A 267 17.46 3.84 17.32
C ASN A 267 17.10 2.79 16.26
N SER A 268 15.85 2.31 16.23
CA SER A 268 15.41 1.30 15.27
C SER A 268 15.51 1.79 13.84
N ARG A 269 15.89 0.87 12.95
CA ARG A 269 15.92 1.13 11.51
C ARG A 269 14.51 1.38 10.97
N ARG A 270 14.42 2.33 10.05
CA ARG A 270 13.17 2.64 9.35
C ARG A 270 12.78 1.51 8.41
N SER A 271 11.48 1.37 8.20
CA SER A 271 10.94 0.45 7.18
C SER A 271 11.39 -1.01 7.36
N GLU A 272 11.57 -1.47 8.60
CA GLU A 272 11.83 -2.88 8.93
C GLU A 272 10.66 -3.52 9.72
N GLY A 273 9.68 -2.74 10.18
CA GLY A 273 8.58 -3.23 11.04
C GLY A 273 7.40 -3.84 10.30
N GLY A 274 7.39 -3.78 8.96
CA GLY A 274 6.32 -4.30 8.11
C GLY A 274 6.79 -5.43 7.20
N PHE A 275 5.84 -6.12 6.56
CA PHE A 275 6.13 -7.14 5.55
C PHE A 275 6.37 -6.50 4.19
N TYR A 276 7.56 -6.73 3.62
CA TYR A 276 7.94 -6.23 2.29
C TYR A 276 7.66 -4.73 2.03
N PRO A 277 8.15 -3.83 2.91
CA PRO A 277 7.92 -2.41 2.76
C PRO A 277 8.57 -1.85 1.49
N ASN A 278 7.99 -0.76 0.98
CA ASN A 278 8.63 0.05 -0.05
C ASN A 278 9.70 0.95 0.59
N LEU A 279 10.96 0.81 0.19
CA LEU A 279 12.07 1.63 0.68
C LEU A 279 11.93 3.11 0.33
N ASP A 280 11.11 3.44 -0.67
CA ASP A 280 10.92 4.81 -1.13
C ASP A 280 9.80 5.54 -0.37
N ASN A 281 9.09 4.83 0.52
CA ASN A 281 8.03 5.37 1.35
C ASN A 281 8.44 5.43 2.82
N ASN A 282 8.07 6.52 3.48
CA ASN A 282 8.04 6.62 4.94
C ASN A 282 6.63 6.94 5.44
N TYR A 283 6.34 6.53 6.67
CA TYR A 283 4.98 6.48 7.19
C TYR A 283 4.90 7.06 8.60
N ILE A 284 3.80 7.77 8.87
CA ILE A 284 3.28 7.95 10.22
C ILE A 284 1.90 7.30 10.31
N ARG A 285 1.54 6.80 11.48
CA ARG A 285 0.26 6.14 11.73
C ARG A 285 -0.31 6.50 13.09
N THR A 286 -1.61 6.33 13.25
CA THR A 286 -2.31 6.44 14.52
C THR A 286 -3.39 5.37 14.62
N VAL A 287 -3.67 4.91 15.83
CA VAL A 287 -4.84 4.06 16.11
C VAL A 287 -6.01 4.99 16.39
N VAL A 288 -7.14 4.75 15.73
CA VAL A 288 -8.38 5.48 15.92
C VAL A 288 -9.45 4.58 16.51
N ASN A 289 -10.35 5.14 17.31
CA ASN A 289 -11.43 4.36 17.92
C ASN A 289 -12.74 5.17 18.01
N ARG A 290 -13.84 4.62 17.50
CA ARG A 290 -15.17 5.28 17.48
C ARG A 290 -15.71 5.59 18.87
N LYS A 291 -15.22 4.93 19.92
CA LYS A 291 -15.57 5.23 21.31
C LYS A 291 -15.17 6.65 21.73
N LEU A 292 -14.24 7.30 21.01
CA LEU A 292 -13.87 8.72 21.21
C LEU A 292 -14.74 9.68 20.38
N GLY A 293 -15.54 9.15 19.45
CA GLY A 293 -16.46 9.85 18.56
C GLY A 293 -16.55 9.11 17.21
N PRO A 294 -17.73 9.02 16.58
CA PRO A 294 -17.93 8.23 15.36
C PRO A 294 -17.23 8.80 14.12
N VAL A 295 -16.84 10.08 14.16
CA VAL A 295 -16.20 10.79 13.05
C VAL A 295 -14.82 11.26 13.50
N PHE A 296 -13.78 10.67 12.92
CA PHE A 296 -12.39 11.11 13.07
C PHE A 296 -12.04 12.10 11.95
N VAL A 297 -11.48 13.25 12.30
CA VAL A 297 -11.14 14.31 11.34
C VAL A 297 -9.64 14.56 11.38
N LEU A 298 -9.02 14.67 10.21
CA LEU A 298 -7.64 15.15 10.06
C LEU A 298 -7.57 16.33 9.11
N ARG A 299 -6.75 17.34 9.47
CA ARG A 299 -6.46 18.51 8.63
C ARG A 299 -4.98 18.86 8.69
N ALA A 300 -4.37 19.03 7.53
CA ALA A 300 -2.96 19.41 7.36
C ALA A 300 -2.76 20.15 6.03
N LYS A 301 -1.59 20.79 5.87
CA LYS A 301 -1.14 21.31 4.58
C LYS A 301 -0.76 20.14 3.66
N ALA A 302 -1.14 20.22 2.40
CA ALA A 302 -0.83 19.22 1.38
C ALA A 302 0.56 19.47 0.79
N PRO A 303 1.48 18.48 0.79
CA PRO A 303 2.68 18.54 -0.04
C PRO A 303 2.32 18.56 -1.53
N THR A 304 3.10 19.26 -2.34
CA THR A 304 2.93 19.23 -3.80
C THR A 304 3.46 17.94 -4.42
N THR A 305 2.87 17.53 -5.53
CA THR A 305 3.19 16.30 -6.27
C THR A 305 3.05 16.52 -7.77
N PRO A 306 3.76 15.75 -8.63
CA PRO A 306 3.42 15.70 -10.04
C PRO A 306 1.99 15.17 -10.23
N LYS A 307 1.26 15.79 -11.15
CA LYS A 307 -0.09 15.39 -11.57
C LYS A 307 0.02 14.43 -12.75
N THR A 308 -0.73 13.33 -12.69
CA THR A 308 -0.59 12.22 -13.65
C THR A 308 -1.90 11.50 -13.93
N PHE A 309 -2.86 11.52 -13.00
CA PHE A 309 -4.10 10.74 -13.11
C PHE A 309 -4.83 10.97 -14.43
N ASN A 310 -4.85 12.21 -14.93
CA ASN A 310 -5.52 12.57 -16.18
C ASN A 310 -4.62 12.41 -17.44
N GLY A 311 -3.49 11.71 -17.33
CA GLY A 311 -2.59 11.49 -18.47
C GLY A 311 -1.76 12.72 -18.83
N ASP A 312 -1.32 13.50 -17.84
CA ASP A 312 -0.41 14.64 -18.07
C ASP A 312 0.76 14.22 -18.97
N LYS A 313 1.02 15.01 -20.01
CA LYS A 313 1.98 14.65 -21.07
C LYS A 313 3.44 14.72 -20.64
N THR A 314 3.73 15.42 -19.56
CA THR A 314 5.10 15.66 -19.09
C THR A 314 5.19 15.32 -17.61
N MET A 315 6.27 14.65 -17.21
CA MET A 315 6.48 14.35 -15.80
C MET A 315 6.79 15.62 -15.02
N GLY A 316 5.85 16.00 -14.17
CA GLY A 316 5.97 17.17 -13.30
C GLY A 316 6.97 16.98 -12.15
N THR A 317 6.93 17.91 -11.20
CA THR A 317 7.74 17.89 -9.98
C THR A 317 6.88 18.29 -8.78
N GLY A 318 7.40 18.11 -7.57
CA GLY A 318 6.72 18.48 -6.32
C GLY A 318 7.62 18.22 -5.11
N ASP A 319 7.12 18.56 -3.92
CA ASP A 319 7.76 18.26 -2.65
C ASP A 319 7.99 16.75 -2.46
N LEU A 320 7.04 15.94 -2.96
CA LEU A 320 7.03 14.49 -2.94
C LEU A 320 6.72 13.93 -4.34
N ARG A 321 7.08 12.67 -4.60
CA ARG A 321 6.56 11.95 -5.79
C ARG A 321 5.08 11.58 -5.62
N TYR A 322 4.69 11.23 -4.40
CA TYR A 322 3.36 10.73 -4.08
C TYR A 322 3.12 10.84 -2.57
N TRP A 323 1.87 11.06 -2.16
CA TRP A 323 1.45 10.86 -0.77
C TRP A 323 0.00 10.39 -0.69
N SER A 324 -0.33 9.68 0.40
CA SER A 324 -1.67 9.17 0.64
C SER A 324 -2.05 9.13 2.11
N VAL A 325 -3.36 9.11 2.36
CA VAL A 325 -3.99 8.83 3.64
C VAL A 325 -4.82 7.57 3.47
N CYS A 326 -4.66 6.59 4.36
CA CYS A 326 -5.45 5.36 4.32
C CYS A 326 -5.99 4.98 5.68
N SER A 327 -7.17 4.35 5.66
CA SER A 327 -7.78 3.65 6.78
C SER A 327 -7.54 2.16 6.61
N ASN A 328 -7.19 1.47 7.70
CA ASN A 328 -6.87 0.05 7.70
C ASN A 328 -7.53 -0.65 8.89
N LYS A 329 -7.71 -1.95 8.77
CA LYS A 329 -8.00 -2.83 9.91
C LYS A 329 -6.77 -2.97 10.82
N GLY A 330 -6.95 -3.62 11.96
CA GLY A 330 -5.96 -3.72 13.05
C GLY A 330 -4.67 -4.43 12.67
N PHE A 331 -3.69 -4.38 13.58
CA PHE A 331 -2.33 -4.81 13.26
C PHE A 331 -2.14 -6.33 13.05
N ALA A 332 -3.14 -7.13 13.42
CA ALA A 332 -3.20 -8.56 13.12
C ALA A 332 -3.88 -8.87 11.78
N ASN A 333 -4.84 -8.04 11.34
CA ASN A 333 -5.61 -8.25 10.12
C ASN A 333 -4.94 -7.60 8.90
N THR A 334 -4.47 -6.37 9.04
CA THR A 334 -3.64 -5.63 8.07
C THR A 334 -4.31 -5.28 6.74
N ARG A 335 -5.60 -5.53 6.58
CA ARG A 335 -6.36 -5.10 5.40
C ARG A 335 -6.46 -3.58 5.34
N VAL A 336 -6.40 -3.02 4.14
CA VAL A 336 -6.79 -1.62 3.90
C VAL A 336 -8.30 -1.56 3.71
N ASN A 337 -8.94 -0.55 4.30
CA ASN A 337 -10.35 -0.24 4.07
C ASN A 337 -10.48 0.57 2.78
N ASP A 338 -9.75 1.69 2.69
CA ASP A 338 -9.55 2.47 1.48
C ASP A 338 -8.40 3.49 1.66
N CYS A 339 -8.02 4.14 0.58
CA CYS A 339 -7.03 5.21 0.54
C CYS A 339 -7.50 6.38 -0.33
N LEU A 340 -7.17 7.59 0.09
CA LEU A 340 -7.10 8.75 -0.79
C LEU A 340 -5.64 9.12 -0.98
N TYR A 341 -5.21 9.29 -2.23
CA TYR A 341 -3.92 9.88 -2.56
C TYR A 341 -4.10 11.31 -3.03
N ASP A 342 -3.01 12.05 -3.12
CA ASP A 342 -2.99 13.51 -3.31
C ASP A 342 -3.85 14.08 -4.46
N GLU A 343 -4.08 13.37 -5.56
CA GLU A 343 -4.98 13.83 -6.65
C GLU A 343 -6.46 13.57 -6.36
N HIS A 344 -6.77 12.71 -5.41
CA HIS A 344 -8.13 12.41 -4.96
C HIS A 344 -8.49 13.11 -3.65
N ILE A 345 -7.60 13.95 -3.10
CA ILE A 345 -7.83 14.72 -1.88
C ILE A 345 -8.07 16.18 -2.26
N PRO A 346 -9.25 16.75 -1.92
CA PRO A 346 -9.49 18.18 -2.11
C PRO A 346 -8.54 19.02 -1.26
N VAL A 347 -8.02 20.08 -1.86
CA VAL A 347 -7.14 21.05 -1.21
C VAL A 347 -7.75 22.44 -1.34
N ASP A 348 -7.86 23.16 -0.24
CA ASP A 348 -8.40 24.53 -0.23
C ASP A 348 -7.39 25.55 -0.76
N GLN A 349 -7.85 26.80 -0.93
CA GLN A 349 -7.05 27.91 -1.43
C GLN A 349 -5.77 28.22 -0.62
N ASN A 350 -5.70 27.77 0.64
CA ASN A 350 -4.54 27.94 1.51
C ASN A 350 -3.60 26.73 1.48
N GLY A 351 -3.88 25.73 0.65
CA GLY A 351 -3.10 24.51 0.54
C GLY A 351 -3.42 23.47 1.62
N TYR A 352 -4.53 23.58 2.34
CA TYR A 352 -4.92 22.60 3.36
C TYR A 352 -5.94 21.60 2.84
N PHE A 353 -5.79 20.35 3.24
CA PHE A 353 -6.77 19.30 3.01
C PHE A 353 -7.50 18.95 4.30
N THR A 354 -8.69 18.39 4.17
CA THR A 354 -9.43 17.79 5.30
C THR A 354 -9.94 16.43 4.88
N VAL A 355 -9.60 15.40 5.65
CA VAL A 355 -10.06 14.03 5.43
C VAL A 355 -10.81 13.56 6.67
N VAL A 356 -11.94 12.92 6.44
CA VAL A 356 -12.80 12.32 7.46
C VAL A 356 -12.72 10.81 7.37
N VAL A 357 -12.56 10.16 8.52
CA VAL A 357 -12.63 8.70 8.66
C VAL A 357 -13.80 8.35 9.56
N SER A 358 -14.73 7.56 9.04
CA SER A 358 -15.92 7.10 9.76
C SER A 358 -16.42 5.80 9.15
N ARG A 359 -17.31 5.08 9.84
CA ARG A 359 -18.14 4.08 9.14
C ARG A 359 -18.99 4.75 8.07
N GLU A 360 -19.42 3.98 7.08
CA GLU A 360 -20.31 4.48 6.04
C GLU A 360 -21.63 5.00 6.63
N SER A 361 -22.19 4.30 7.61
CA SER A 361 -23.39 4.72 8.35
C SER A 361 -23.23 6.03 9.13
N ASP A 362 -22.00 6.42 9.47
CA ASP A 362 -21.68 7.65 10.22
C ASP A 362 -21.16 8.78 9.30
N ARG A 363 -21.03 8.54 7.99
CA ARG A 363 -20.46 9.48 7.03
C ARG A 363 -21.24 10.81 7.06
N PRO A 364 -20.59 11.94 7.38
CA PRO A 364 -21.22 13.25 7.29
C PRO A 364 -21.69 13.56 5.87
N ARG A 365 -22.88 14.16 5.72
CA ARG A 365 -23.46 14.48 4.41
C ARG A 365 -22.69 15.51 3.59
N ASN A 366 -21.79 16.25 4.25
CA ASN A 366 -20.87 17.22 3.66
C ASN A 366 -19.45 16.67 3.48
N ALA A 367 -19.20 15.37 3.77
CA ALA A 367 -17.90 14.74 3.55
C ALA A 367 -17.76 14.26 2.09
N PHE A 368 -17.76 15.21 1.16
CA PHE A 368 -17.64 15.00 -0.28
C PHE A 368 -16.60 15.93 -0.90
N PRO A 369 -15.94 15.54 -2.00
CA PRO A 369 -14.94 16.36 -2.67
C PRO A 369 -15.42 17.76 -3.06
N GLU A 370 -16.68 17.87 -3.49
CA GLU A 370 -17.36 19.13 -3.85
C GLU A 370 -17.46 20.09 -2.66
N CYS A 371 -17.47 19.57 -1.44
CA CYS A 371 -17.45 20.35 -0.21
C CYS A 371 -16.02 20.58 0.32
N GLY A 372 -14.99 20.19 -0.43
CA GLY A 372 -13.59 20.28 -0.02
C GLY A 372 -13.17 19.24 1.03
N ILE A 373 -13.94 18.16 1.19
CA ILE A 373 -13.70 17.14 2.22
C ILE A 373 -13.49 15.76 1.59
N GLY A 374 -12.33 15.17 1.82
CA GLY A 374 -12.09 13.75 1.52
C GLY A 374 -12.75 12.85 2.57
N TRP A 375 -13.24 11.68 2.18
CA TRP A 375 -13.80 10.68 3.09
C TRP A 375 -13.17 9.32 2.85
N ILE A 376 -12.85 8.60 3.93
CA ILE A 376 -12.30 7.24 3.89
C ILE A 376 -13.10 6.37 4.86
N PRO A 377 -13.57 5.18 4.45
CA PRO A 377 -14.31 4.28 5.32
C PRO A 377 -13.46 3.71 6.46
N MET A 378 -14.08 3.56 7.62
CA MET A 378 -13.75 2.58 8.63
C MET A 378 -14.64 1.35 8.42
N ALA A 379 -14.08 0.14 8.54
CA ALA A 379 -14.86 -1.09 8.43
C ALA A 379 -15.89 -1.24 9.57
N ASP A 380 -17.01 -1.88 9.28
CA ASP A 380 -18.05 -2.15 10.28
C ASP A 380 -17.58 -3.13 11.36
N ASP A 381 -16.69 -4.06 11.03
CA ASP A 381 -16.04 -4.99 11.96
C ASP A 381 -14.71 -4.45 12.52
N GLY A 382 -14.48 -3.13 12.40
CA GLY A 382 -13.37 -2.42 13.03
C GLY A 382 -11.99 -2.99 12.72
N ASP A 383 -11.31 -3.49 13.74
CA ASP A 383 -9.95 -4.03 13.61
C ASP A 383 -9.90 -5.38 12.88
N GLY A 384 -11.05 -6.00 12.63
CA GLY A 384 -11.20 -7.31 11.99
C GLY A 384 -10.75 -8.49 12.85
N VAL A 385 -10.74 -8.31 14.18
CA VAL A 385 -10.37 -9.34 15.18
C VAL A 385 -11.37 -9.35 16.33
N PHE A 386 -11.48 -8.27 17.11
CA PHE A 386 -12.33 -8.23 18.31
C PHE A 386 -12.86 -6.83 18.68
N ASP A 387 -12.15 -5.74 18.37
CA ASP A 387 -12.67 -4.39 18.61
C ASP A 387 -13.30 -3.82 17.32
N GLU A 388 -14.63 -3.89 17.26
CA GLU A 388 -15.43 -3.37 16.14
C GLU A 388 -15.30 -1.85 15.97
N ASP A 389 -14.82 -1.11 16.98
CA ASP A 389 -14.72 0.34 16.93
C ASP A 389 -13.32 0.84 16.54
N ALA A 390 -12.33 -0.05 16.44
CA ALA A 390 -10.94 0.32 16.21
C ALA A 390 -10.54 0.30 14.73
N SER A 391 -9.61 1.17 14.34
CA SER A 391 -9.00 1.18 13.01
C SER A 391 -7.63 1.87 13.07
N ILE A 392 -6.87 1.82 11.97
CA ILE A 392 -5.57 2.48 11.84
C ILE A 392 -5.63 3.47 10.69
N VAL A 393 -5.30 4.73 10.97
CA VAL A 393 -5.11 5.75 9.94
C VAL A 393 -3.62 5.97 9.74
N GLN A 394 -3.16 5.97 8.49
CA GLN A 394 -1.76 6.18 8.16
C GLN A 394 -1.57 7.14 6.99
N ILE A 395 -0.47 7.90 7.06
CA ILE A 395 -0.01 8.82 6.01
C ILE A 395 1.30 8.29 5.44
N ARG A 396 1.42 8.29 4.11
CA ARG A 396 2.63 7.88 3.38
C ARG A 396 3.24 9.08 2.67
N HIS A 397 4.54 9.27 2.76
CA HIS A 397 5.31 10.19 1.91
C HIS A 397 6.30 9.40 1.06
N MET A 398 6.25 9.56 -0.27
CA MET A 398 7.13 8.89 -1.21
C MET A 398 8.18 9.86 -1.79
N LEU A 399 9.44 9.43 -1.81
CA LEU A 399 10.55 10.10 -2.50
C LEU A 399 10.55 11.62 -2.27
N ALA A 400 10.77 12.02 -1.03
CA ALA A 400 10.83 13.44 -0.71
C ALA A 400 12.03 14.10 -1.38
N LYS A 401 11.81 15.32 -1.87
CA LYS A 401 12.92 16.18 -2.30
C LYS A 401 13.80 16.54 -1.10
N PRO A 402 15.13 16.61 -1.27
CA PRO A 402 16.04 16.99 -0.18
C PRO A 402 15.72 18.34 0.47
N GLU A 403 15.20 19.30 -0.31
CA GLU A 403 14.78 20.62 0.15
C GLU A 403 13.46 20.62 0.95
N PHE A 404 12.62 19.59 0.81
CA PHE A 404 11.35 19.49 1.54
C PHE A 404 11.58 18.96 2.97
N ARG A 405 12.01 19.85 3.87
CA ARG A 405 12.40 19.51 5.25
C ARG A 405 11.26 18.98 6.11
N GLN A 406 10.01 19.23 5.73
CA GLN A 406 8.80 18.81 6.46
C GLN A 406 8.37 17.37 6.15
N ALA A 407 9.12 16.65 5.31
CA ALA A 407 8.83 15.26 4.98
C ALA A 407 9.00 14.30 6.18
N ILE A 408 8.24 13.20 6.16
CA ILE A 408 8.36 12.11 7.14
C ILE A 408 9.78 11.51 7.14
N GLN A 409 10.47 11.58 6.00
CA GLN A 409 11.88 11.20 5.82
C GLN A 409 12.84 11.94 6.78
N ASN A 410 12.44 13.06 7.37
CA ASN A 410 13.28 13.82 8.31
C ASN A 410 12.93 13.56 9.79
N ILE A 411 11.99 12.65 10.08
CA ILE A 411 11.54 12.33 11.44
C ILE A 411 12.29 11.09 11.95
N TYR A 412 12.89 11.16 13.14
CA TYR A 412 13.60 10.02 13.73
C TYR A 412 12.86 9.41 14.92
N GLN A 413 12.12 10.23 15.67
CA GLN A 413 11.38 9.79 16.86
C GLN A 413 9.98 10.38 16.85
N ASP A 414 9.02 9.71 17.50
CA ASP A 414 7.63 10.15 17.55
C ASP A 414 7.46 11.59 18.07
N LYS A 415 8.27 11.97 19.07
CA LYS A 415 8.23 13.32 19.64
C LYS A 415 8.64 14.43 18.65
N ASP A 416 9.34 14.08 17.58
CA ASP A 416 9.82 15.03 16.57
C ASP A 416 8.80 15.20 15.44
N ILE A 417 7.77 14.35 15.35
CA ILE A 417 6.76 14.40 14.28
C ILE A 417 6.14 15.82 14.16
N PRO A 418 5.62 16.44 15.24
CA PRO A 418 4.94 17.74 15.09
C PRO A 418 5.90 18.88 14.71
N SER A 419 7.12 18.88 15.25
CA SER A 419 8.09 19.96 15.03
C SER A 419 8.73 19.89 13.63
N VAL A 420 9.03 18.69 13.14
CA VAL A 420 9.59 18.48 11.80
C VAL A 420 8.55 18.79 10.72
N MET A 421 7.33 18.24 10.86
CA MET A 421 6.30 18.39 9.83
C MET A 421 5.66 19.79 9.83
N GLY A 422 5.64 20.51 10.96
CA GLY A 422 5.06 21.85 11.04
C GLY A 422 3.60 21.89 10.56
N GLU A 423 3.29 22.71 9.55
CA GLU A 423 1.94 22.81 8.97
C GLU A 423 1.45 21.53 8.27
N TYR A 424 2.37 20.64 7.90
CA TYR A 424 2.07 19.35 7.28
C TYR A 424 1.72 18.27 8.33
N PHE A 425 1.90 18.56 9.63
CA PHE A 425 1.47 17.66 10.70
C PHE A 425 -0.07 17.59 10.75
N PRO A 426 -0.69 16.39 10.71
CA PRO A 426 -2.13 16.24 10.82
C PRO A 426 -2.65 16.68 12.19
N LYS A 427 -3.40 17.79 12.21
CA LYS A 427 -4.22 18.17 13.37
C LYS A 427 -5.49 17.33 13.35
N THR A 428 -5.75 16.64 14.45
CA THR A 428 -6.83 15.64 14.53
C THR A 428 -7.74 15.84 15.71
N PHE A 429 -9.00 15.45 15.55
CA PHE A 429 -9.98 15.40 16.63
C PHE A 429 -11.12 14.44 16.27
N TYR A 430 -11.92 14.10 17.27
CA TYR A 430 -13.14 13.31 17.12
C TYR A 430 -14.38 14.19 17.30
N THR A 431 -15.45 13.85 16.59
CA THR A 431 -16.73 14.55 16.71
C THR A 431 -17.89 13.62 16.35
N THR A 432 -19.12 14.13 16.48
CA THR A 432 -20.32 13.48 15.97
C THR A 432 -20.64 13.97 14.56
N THR A 433 -21.36 13.18 13.78
CA THR A 433 -21.78 13.51 12.41
C THR A 433 -22.46 14.88 12.34
N SER A 434 -23.47 15.16 13.18
CA SER A 434 -24.18 16.45 13.16
C SER A 434 -23.30 17.64 13.56
N LYS A 435 -22.34 17.45 14.47
CA LYS A 435 -21.39 18.52 14.81
C LYS A 435 -20.45 18.79 13.65
N PHE A 436 -19.96 17.76 12.96
CA PHE A 436 -19.15 17.95 11.75
C PHE A 436 -19.93 18.70 10.67
N GLU A 437 -21.16 18.30 10.40
CA GLU A 437 -22.05 18.96 9.43
C GLU A 437 -22.28 20.44 9.75
N LEU A 438 -22.41 20.79 11.04
CA LEU A 438 -22.58 22.17 11.48
C LEU A 438 -21.31 23.01 11.31
N PHE A 439 -20.14 22.46 11.68
CA PHE A 439 -18.88 23.23 11.72
C PHE A 439 -18.13 23.29 10.37
N PHE A 440 -18.44 22.40 9.44
CA PHE A 440 -17.80 22.33 8.11
C PHE A 440 -18.83 22.47 6.98
N PRO A 441 -19.64 23.56 6.93
CA PRO A 441 -20.71 23.66 5.96
C PRO A 441 -20.19 23.57 4.52
N CYS A 442 -20.89 22.78 3.70
CA CYS A 442 -20.63 22.72 2.27
C CYS A 442 -21.04 24.07 1.66
N SER A 443 -20.07 24.88 1.28
CA SER A 443 -20.35 26.14 0.59
C SER A 443 -20.52 25.82 -0.89
N ASN A 444 -21.71 26.10 -1.44
CA ASN A 444 -21.91 26.09 -2.88
C ASN A 444 -21.03 27.20 -3.47
N ASN A 445 -19.85 26.85 -3.98
CA ASN A 445 -19.10 27.73 -4.88
C ASN A 445 -19.49 27.43 -6.32
#